data_AF-A0A7S4RXT8-F1
#
_entry.id   AF-A0A7S4RXT8-F1
#
_cell.length_a   1.000
_cell.length_b   1.000
_cell.length_c   1.000
_cell.angle_alpha   90.00
_cell.angle_beta   90.00
_cell.angle_gamma   90.00
#
_symmetry.space_group_name_H-M   'P 1'
#
loop_
_entity.id
_entity.type
_entity.pdbx_description
1 polymer ?
#
loop_
_entity_poly.entity_id
_entity_poly.type
_entity_poly.pdbx_seq_one_letter_code
_entity_poly.pdbx_strand_id
1 'polypeptide(L)'
;YFGFILVFRIVQLSISHGVSVNTAYGFAYYSCSLWYLGDVCNASKYATFALDIMQRMQARQIYCQVYSCLYFNVFLRTKHFHSCLDPVLKAHLEGLKAGDTTRATACAVIYCGIAFRCEKELASVKQVLTDLKREAQVYKQGSMWMLAIPLEQAILNLMGHTDKPNLLDGSAIPSEKIDTLISNAKSDDAERLLCVAYYYQMLVAYIFDDLELAIKMVEEYLDLEYPLEGLVVGTEVVFLYGLTSLAQARK
;
A
#
# COMPACT_ATOMS: atom_id res chain seq x y z
N TYR A 1 -18.06 -9.84 1.10
CA TYR A 1 -19.38 -9.27 1.48
C TYR A 1 -19.72 -9.34 2.98
N PHE A 2 -19.48 -10.45 3.71
CA PHE A 2 -19.86 -10.55 5.14
C PHE A 2 -19.23 -9.48 6.05
N GLY A 3 -18.00 -9.05 5.76
CA GLY A 3 -17.31 -8.02 6.55
C GLY A 3 -18.01 -6.65 6.55
N PHE A 4 -18.58 -6.22 5.42
CA PHE A 4 -19.27 -4.93 5.33
C PHE A 4 -20.55 -4.88 6.17
N ILE A 5 -21.28 -6.00 6.25
CA ILE A 5 -22.51 -6.12 7.06
C ILE A 5 -22.17 -5.94 8.54
N LEU A 6 -21.09 -6.57 9.01
CA LEU A 6 -20.62 -6.41 10.39
C LEU A 6 -20.21 -4.95 10.68
N VAL A 7 -19.50 -4.31 9.75
CA VAL A 7 -19.06 -2.91 9.90
C VAL A 7 -20.26 -1.98 10.04
N PHE A 8 -21.26 -2.09 9.15
CA PHE A 8 -22.47 -1.28 9.25
C PHE A 8 -23.24 -1.57 10.53
N ARG A 9 -23.26 -2.82 11.00
CA ARG A 9 -23.89 -3.17 12.27
C ARG A 9 -23.18 -2.53 13.47
N ILE A 10 -21.85 -2.51 13.49
CA ILE A 10 -21.07 -1.83 14.54
C ILE A 10 -21.39 -0.34 14.56
N VAL A 11 -21.46 0.31 13.39
CA VAL A 11 -21.80 1.74 13.28
C VAL A 11 -23.22 2.00 13.80
N GLN A 12 -24.21 1.21 13.36
CA GLN A 12 -25.59 1.33 13.84
C GLN A 12 -25.69 1.17 15.36
N LEU A 13 -25.08 0.13 15.91
CA LEU A 13 -25.09 -0.09 17.36
C LEU A 13 -24.42 1.04 18.12
N SER A 14 -23.34 1.60 17.58
CA SER A 14 -22.62 2.73 18.20
C SER A 14 -23.46 4.00 18.22
N ILE A 15 -24.26 4.24 17.18
CA ILE A 15 -25.18 5.38 17.11
C ILE A 15 -26.34 5.21 18.10
N SER A 16 -26.89 3.99 18.20
CA SER A 16 -28.05 3.72 19.05
C SER A 16 -27.73 3.55 20.54
N HIS A 17 -26.55 3.02 20.89
CA HIS A 17 -26.22 2.61 22.26
C HIS A 17 -24.97 3.29 22.82
N GLY A 18 -24.36 4.21 22.07
CA GLY A 18 -23.17 4.94 22.48
C GLY A 18 -21.86 4.33 21.97
N VAL A 19 -20.79 5.10 22.16
CA VAL A 19 -19.44 4.84 21.62
C VAL A 19 -18.70 3.82 22.48
N SER A 20 -17.95 2.93 21.82
CA SER A 20 -17.02 1.96 22.43
C SER A 20 -15.68 1.95 21.69
N VAL A 21 -14.71 1.19 22.18
CA VAL A 21 -13.44 0.94 21.48
C VAL A 21 -13.66 0.44 20.05
N ASN A 22 -14.63 -0.46 19.85
CA ASN A 22 -14.96 -1.02 18.54
C ASN A 22 -15.65 -0.03 17.60
N THR A 23 -16.14 1.11 18.12
CA THR A 23 -16.75 2.15 17.28
C THR A 23 -15.71 2.79 16.36
N ALA A 24 -14.48 3.02 16.84
CA ALA A 24 -13.40 3.50 15.99
C ALA A 24 -13.12 2.53 14.83
N TYR A 25 -13.08 1.23 15.13
CA TYR A 25 -12.96 0.19 14.11
C TYR A 25 -14.11 0.23 13.11
N GLY A 26 -15.36 0.32 13.58
CA GLY A 26 -16.54 0.41 12.72
C GLY A 26 -16.48 1.62 11.77
N PHE A 27 -16.18 2.81 12.28
CA PHE A 27 -16.07 4.00 11.45
C PHE A 27 -14.85 3.97 10.50
N ALA A 28 -13.76 3.31 10.88
CA ALA A 28 -12.61 3.15 10.00
C ALA A 28 -12.96 2.35 8.74
N TYR A 29 -13.59 1.19 8.91
CA TYR A 29 -14.00 0.38 7.75
C TYR A 29 -15.20 0.99 7.01
N TYR A 30 -16.08 1.69 7.72
CA TYR A 30 -17.17 2.46 7.08
C TYR A 30 -16.60 3.52 6.13
N SER A 31 -15.54 4.22 6.53
CA SER A 31 -14.86 5.18 5.67
C SER A 31 -14.27 4.53 4.41
N CYS A 32 -13.74 3.31 4.53
CA CYS A 32 -13.27 2.55 3.37
C CYS A 32 -14.42 2.17 2.44
N SER A 33 -15.56 1.73 3.00
CA SER A 33 -16.76 1.44 2.19
C SER A 33 -17.25 2.66 1.43
N LEU A 34 -17.31 3.83 2.09
CA LEU A 34 -17.69 5.09 1.43
C LEU A 34 -16.72 5.43 0.29
N TRP A 35 -15.42 5.18 0.50
CA TRP A 35 -14.44 5.37 -0.55
C TRP A 35 -14.76 4.50 -1.78
N TYR A 36 -14.96 3.20 -1.57
CA TYR A 36 -15.28 2.27 -2.65
C TYR A 36 -16.57 2.63 -3.38
N LEU A 37 -17.52 3.27 -2.70
CA LEU A 37 -18.76 3.78 -3.28
C LEU A 37 -18.58 5.15 -3.99
N GLY A 38 -17.38 5.71 -4.02
CA GLY A 38 -17.07 6.99 -4.66
C GLY A 38 -17.34 8.23 -3.81
N ASP A 39 -17.78 8.09 -2.56
CA ASP A 39 -18.02 9.20 -1.63
C ASP A 39 -16.75 9.58 -0.86
N VAL A 40 -15.79 10.12 -1.61
CA VAL A 40 -14.45 10.50 -1.14
C VAL A 40 -14.50 11.52 0.00
N CYS A 41 -15.42 12.49 -0.08
CA CYS A 41 -15.54 13.54 0.93
C CYS A 41 -15.96 12.97 2.29
N ASN A 42 -17.00 12.13 2.31
CA ASN A 42 -17.43 11.51 3.56
C ASN A 42 -16.44 10.44 4.02
N ALA A 43 -15.78 9.71 3.10
CA ALA A 43 -14.71 8.78 3.47
C ALA A 43 -13.61 9.49 4.29
N SER A 44 -13.08 10.62 3.81
CA SER A 44 -12.05 11.37 4.55
C SER A 44 -12.54 11.89 5.91
N LYS A 45 -13.78 12.39 5.96
CA LYS A 45 -14.42 12.88 7.19
C LYS A 45 -14.57 11.77 8.23
N TYR A 46 -15.13 10.61 7.86
CA TYR A 46 -15.33 9.49 8.79
C TYR A 46 -14.02 8.79 9.16
N ALA A 47 -13.01 8.81 8.27
CA ALA A 47 -11.67 8.35 8.61
C ALA A 47 -11.05 9.21 9.72
N THR A 48 -11.17 10.54 9.62
CA THR A 48 -10.68 11.46 10.67
C THR A 48 -11.45 11.25 11.97
N PHE A 49 -12.78 11.11 11.88
CA PHE A 49 -13.63 10.83 13.04
C PHE A 49 -13.27 9.52 13.76
N ALA A 50 -12.94 8.46 13.00
CA ALA A 50 -12.50 7.18 13.57
C ALA A 50 -11.19 7.33 14.38
N LEU A 51 -10.23 8.13 13.91
CA LEU A 51 -9.01 8.44 14.67
C LEU A 51 -9.32 9.21 15.96
N ASP A 52 -10.22 10.20 15.91
CA ASP A 52 -10.60 10.98 17.08
C ASP A 52 -11.25 10.10 18.17
N ILE A 53 -12.15 9.19 17.78
CA ILE A 53 -12.77 8.23 18.70
C ILE A 53 -11.69 7.35 19.35
N MET A 54 -10.79 6.81 18.54
CA MET A 54 -9.74 5.92 19.02
C MET A 54 -8.78 6.62 19.99
N GLN A 55 -8.43 7.89 19.73
CA GLN A 55 -7.63 8.70 20.65
C GLN A 55 -8.35 8.96 21.97
N ARG A 56 -9.63 9.38 21.92
CA ARG A 56 -10.46 9.61 23.12
C ARG A 56 -10.62 8.37 23.97
N MET A 57 -10.74 7.21 23.32
CA MET A 57 -10.92 5.92 23.98
C MET A 57 -9.61 5.29 24.45
N GLN A 58 -8.47 5.92 24.17
CA GLN A 58 -7.13 5.40 24.46
C GLN A 58 -6.95 3.95 23.97
N ALA A 59 -7.57 3.64 22.82
CA ALA A 59 -7.73 2.29 22.30
C ALA A 59 -6.44 1.78 21.62
N ARG A 60 -5.36 1.65 22.39
CA ARG A 60 -4.04 1.23 21.88
C ARG A 60 -4.06 -0.15 21.20
N GLN A 61 -4.95 -1.02 21.65
CA GLN A 61 -5.08 -2.40 21.17
C GLN A 61 -5.43 -2.49 19.68
N ILE A 62 -6.21 -1.52 19.17
CA ILE A 62 -6.64 -1.47 17.77
C ILE A 62 -5.89 -0.40 16.97
N TYR A 63 -4.86 0.21 17.56
CA TYR A 63 -4.14 1.34 16.96
C TYR A 63 -3.57 0.97 15.60
N CYS A 64 -2.73 -0.07 15.54
CA CYS A 64 -2.13 -0.50 14.29
C CYS A 64 -3.18 -0.89 13.24
N GLN A 65 -4.29 -1.50 13.67
CA GLN A 65 -5.36 -1.94 12.77
C GLN A 65 -6.16 -0.78 12.17
N VAL A 66 -6.54 0.21 12.98
CA VAL A 66 -7.26 1.40 12.52
C VAL A 66 -6.36 2.26 11.64
N TYR A 67 -5.11 2.49 12.05
CA TYR A 67 -4.18 3.29 11.25
C TYR A 67 -3.82 2.61 9.93
N SER A 68 -3.46 1.32 9.92
CA SER A 68 -3.13 0.63 8.66
C SER A 68 -4.30 0.70 7.68
N CYS A 69 -5.52 0.45 8.16
CA CYS A 69 -6.74 0.56 7.36
C CYS A 69 -6.94 1.96 6.78
N LEU A 70 -6.92 2.99 7.62
CA LEU A 70 -7.24 4.36 7.18
C LEU A 70 -6.18 4.99 6.30
N TYR A 71 -4.90 4.78 6.63
CA TYR A 71 -3.83 5.36 5.83
C TYR A 71 -3.76 4.70 4.47
N PHE A 72 -3.80 3.37 4.42
CA PHE A 72 -3.76 2.63 3.18
C PHE A 72 -4.93 2.94 2.24
N ASN A 73 -6.15 2.98 2.79
CA ASN A 73 -7.38 3.07 1.99
C ASN A 73 -7.94 4.48 1.85
N VAL A 74 -7.51 5.49 2.63
CA VAL A 74 -8.16 6.82 2.59
C VAL A 74 -7.13 7.94 2.58
N PHE A 75 -6.25 7.99 3.59
CA PHE A 75 -5.43 9.18 3.79
C PHE A 75 -4.33 9.37 2.74
N LEU A 76 -3.78 8.31 2.16
CA LEU A 76 -2.77 8.47 1.12
C LEU A 76 -3.27 9.12 -0.17
N ARG A 77 -4.58 9.29 -0.33
CA ARG A 77 -5.20 9.95 -1.49
C ARG A 77 -5.95 11.23 -1.15
N THR A 78 -6.11 11.51 0.14
CA THR A 78 -6.81 12.71 0.64
C THR A 78 -5.89 13.65 1.40
N LYS A 79 -4.68 13.20 1.72
CA LYS A 79 -3.67 13.97 2.43
C LYS A 79 -2.36 13.89 1.67
N HIS A 80 -1.52 14.91 1.88
CA HIS A 80 -0.18 14.96 1.31
C HIS A 80 0.67 13.80 1.86
N PHE A 81 1.46 13.12 1.01
CA PHE A 81 2.26 11.97 1.41
C PHE A 81 3.18 12.25 2.61
N HIS A 82 3.87 13.41 2.64
CA HIS A 82 4.67 13.81 3.81
C HIS A 82 3.90 13.79 5.14
N SER A 83 2.62 14.18 5.15
CA SER A 83 1.80 14.16 6.36
C SER A 83 1.41 12.75 6.83
N CYS A 84 1.68 11.74 6.01
CA CYS A 84 1.38 10.33 6.27
C CYS A 84 2.61 9.55 6.78
N LEU A 85 3.83 10.07 6.65
CA LEU A 85 5.06 9.37 7.09
C LEU A 85 5.04 9.07 8.60
N ASP A 86 5.01 10.12 9.44
CA ASP A 86 5.08 9.96 10.90
C ASP A 86 3.93 9.12 11.46
N PRO A 87 2.66 9.31 11.03
CA PRO A 87 1.57 8.48 11.55
C PRO A 87 1.68 7.00 11.18
N VAL A 88 2.14 6.67 9.96
CA VAL A 88 2.29 5.28 9.53
C VAL A 88 3.46 4.62 10.23
N LEU A 89 4.59 5.32 10.39
CA LEU A 89 5.72 4.81 11.17
C LEU A 89 5.33 4.58 12.64
N LYS A 90 4.57 5.51 13.23
CA LYS A 90 4.04 5.32 14.58
C LYS A 90 3.10 4.12 14.67
N ALA A 91 2.24 3.90 13.66
CA ALA A 91 1.36 2.73 13.62
C ALA A 91 2.14 1.42 13.57
N HIS A 92 3.22 1.36 12.79
CA HIS A 92 4.16 0.25 12.78
C HIS A 92 4.74 -0.01 14.18
N LEU A 93 5.33 1.00 14.82
CA LEU A 93 5.94 0.87 16.15
C LEU A 93 4.93 0.45 17.24
N GLU A 94 3.73 1.02 17.22
CA GLU A 94 2.67 0.63 18.18
C GLU A 94 2.16 -0.80 17.91
N GLY A 95 2.12 -1.24 16.65
CA GLY A 95 1.81 -2.62 16.29
C GLY A 95 2.81 -3.61 16.85
N LEU A 96 4.11 -3.30 16.77
CA LEU A 96 5.17 -4.13 17.37
C LEU A 96 5.02 -4.23 18.88
N LYS A 97 4.76 -3.11 19.58
CA LYS A 97 4.54 -3.09 21.03
C LYS A 97 3.31 -3.89 21.45
N ALA A 98 2.28 -3.91 20.60
CA ALA A 98 1.05 -4.68 20.82
C ALA A 98 1.18 -6.16 20.44
N GLY A 99 2.31 -6.58 19.84
CA GLY A 99 2.52 -7.95 19.37
C GLY A 99 1.85 -8.28 18.04
N ASP A 100 1.20 -7.30 17.38
CA ASP A 100 0.59 -7.47 16.05
C ASP A 100 1.64 -7.26 14.95
N THR A 101 2.55 -8.23 14.84
CA THR A 101 3.69 -8.16 13.93
C THR A 101 3.29 -8.16 12.45
N THR A 102 2.17 -8.81 12.10
CA THR A 102 1.65 -8.82 10.72
C THR A 102 1.18 -7.43 10.31
N ARG A 103 0.32 -6.77 11.10
CA ARG A 103 -0.14 -5.42 10.76
C ARG A 103 0.97 -4.38 10.90
N ALA A 104 1.88 -4.55 11.86
CA ALA A 104 3.06 -3.70 11.96
C ALA A 104 3.91 -3.77 10.70
N THR A 105 4.16 -4.98 10.17
CA THR A 105 4.90 -5.16 8.92
C THR A 105 4.16 -4.55 7.74
N ALA A 106 2.83 -4.65 7.69
CA ALA A 106 2.04 -3.98 6.66
C ALA A 106 2.22 -2.45 6.69
N CYS A 107 2.20 -1.83 7.88
CA CYS A 107 2.52 -0.41 8.04
C CYS A 107 3.95 -0.08 7.57
N ALA A 108 4.93 -0.94 7.81
CA ALA A 108 6.30 -0.76 7.32
C ALA A 108 6.38 -0.77 5.79
N VAL A 109 5.69 -1.72 5.13
CA VAL A 109 5.60 -1.77 3.66
C VAL A 109 4.99 -0.47 3.10
N ILE A 110 3.90 -0.01 3.72
CA ILE A 110 3.24 1.26 3.36
C ILE A 110 4.20 2.43 3.55
N TYR A 111 4.89 2.50 4.69
CA TYR A 111 5.87 3.54 4.99
C TYR A 111 6.96 3.62 3.90
N CYS A 112 7.54 2.48 3.49
CA CYS A 112 8.51 2.44 2.39
C CYS A 112 7.95 3.03 1.10
N GLY A 113 6.70 2.71 0.76
CA GLY A 113 6.03 3.29 -0.42
C GLY A 113 5.84 4.80 -0.32
N ILE A 114 5.49 5.32 0.86
CA ILE A 114 5.36 6.77 1.09
C ILE A 114 6.73 7.44 1.01
N ALA A 115 7.75 6.86 1.66
CA ALA A 115 9.12 7.37 1.67
C ALA A 115 9.67 7.48 0.24
N PHE A 116 9.45 6.46 -0.60
CA PHE A 116 9.80 6.50 -2.02
C PHE A 116 9.19 7.70 -2.77
N ARG A 117 7.96 8.10 -2.42
CA ARG A 117 7.24 9.23 -3.05
C ARG A 117 7.61 10.59 -2.45
N CYS A 118 8.18 10.62 -1.25
CA CYS A 118 8.44 11.84 -0.49
C CYS A 118 9.92 12.23 -0.44
N GLU A 119 10.81 11.25 -0.40
CA GLU A 119 12.23 11.48 -0.18
C GLU A 119 12.93 11.87 -1.48
N LYS A 120 13.92 12.76 -1.35
CA LYS A 120 14.69 13.26 -2.50
C LYS A 120 15.84 12.34 -2.90
N GLU A 121 16.29 11.47 -2.00
CA GLU A 121 17.45 10.59 -2.23
C GLU A 121 17.07 9.12 -2.10
N LEU A 122 17.16 8.39 -3.22
CA LEU A 122 16.85 6.95 -3.27
C LEU A 122 17.72 6.11 -2.32
N ALA A 123 18.95 6.55 -2.05
CA ALA A 123 19.84 5.88 -1.10
C ALA A 123 19.27 5.86 0.33
N SER A 124 18.62 6.94 0.76
CA SER A 124 17.96 7.04 2.07
C SER A 124 16.78 6.06 2.15
N VAL A 125 15.92 6.05 1.12
CA VAL A 125 14.80 5.10 1.02
C VAL A 125 15.29 3.64 1.02
N LYS A 126 16.39 3.35 0.31
CA LYS A 126 16.99 2.00 0.30
C LYS A 126 17.47 1.58 1.69
N GLN A 127 18.06 2.50 2.45
CA GLN A 127 18.51 2.22 3.82
C GLN A 127 17.32 1.91 4.72
N VAL A 128 16.28 2.75 4.70
CA VAL A 128 15.00 2.53 5.41
C VAL A 128 14.42 1.14 5.10
N LEU A 129 14.36 0.80 3.81
CA LEU A 129 13.83 -0.50 3.37
C LEU A 129 14.67 -1.65 3.94
N THR A 130 16.00 -1.51 3.94
CA THR A 130 16.93 -2.53 4.45
C THR A 130 16.75 -2.77 5.94
N ASP A 131 16.55 -1.71 6.73
CA ASP A 131 16.35 -1.82 8.17
C ASP A 131 14.99 -2.44 8.51
N LEU A 132 13.91 -2.00 7.84
CA LEU A 132 12.57 -2.58 8.03
C LEU A 132 12.49 -4.03 7.52
N LYS A 133 13.24 -4.39 6.46
CA LYS A 133 13.36 -5.77 5.99
C LYS A 133 13.99 -6.68 7.04
N ARG A 134 15.07 -6.23 7.67
CA ARG A 134 15.74 -6.98 8.75
C ARG A 134 14.79 -7.21 9.92
N GLU A 135 14.00 -6.19 10.26
CA GLU A 135 13.01 -6.30 11.32
C GLU A 135 11.89 -7.30 10.98
N ALA A 136 11.33 -7.22 9.76
CA ALA A 136 10.32 -8.17 9.29
C ALA A 136 10.84 -9.62 9.31
N GLN A 137 12.13 -9.84 9.03
CA GLN A 137 12.76 -11.16 9.13
C GLN A 137 12.83 -11.65 10.58
N VAL A 138 13.21 -10.80 11.54
CA VAL A 138 13.23 -11.13 12.97
C VAL A 138 11.85 -11.59 13.45
N TYR A 139 10.79 -10.92 12.99
CA TYR A 139 9.41 -11.26 13.31
C TYR A 139 8.78 -12.35 12.41
N LYS A 140 9.55 -12.95 11.49
CA LYS A 140 9.10 -13.99 10.54
C LYS A 140 7.93 -13.56 9.64
N GLN A 141 7.87 -12.28 9.27
CA GLN A 141 6.81 -11.68 8.45
C GLN A 141 7.20 -11.60 6.96
N GLY A 142 7.84 -12.66 6.44
CA GLY A 142 8.32 -12.71 5.05
C GLY A 142 7.18 -12.63 4.01
N SER A 143 6.02 -13.21 4.31
CA SER A 143 4.84 -13.12 3.43
C SER A 143 4.31 -11.70 3.32
N MET A 144 4.24 -10.95 4.42
CA MET A 144 3.81 -9.54 4.36
C MET A 144 4.87 -8.68 3.66
N TRP A 145 6.15 -8.95 3.94
CA TRP A 145 7.26 -8.21 3.35
C TRP A 145 7.40 -8.42 1.83
N MET A 146 6.86 -9.51 1.28
CA MET A 146 6.93 -9.78 -0.16
C MET A 146 6.40 -8.62 -1.01
N LEU A 147 5.44 -7.85 -0.49
CA LEU A 147 4.85 -6.69 -1.15
C LEU A 147 5.79 -5.48 -1.25
N ALA A 148 6.88 -5.43 -0.47
CA ALA A 148 7.91 -4.40 -0.59
C ALA A 148 9.02 -4.77 -1.59
N ILE A 149 9.08 -6.02 -2.05
CA ILE A 149 10.16 -6.50 -2.91
C ILE A 149 10.17 -5.77 -4.28
N PRO A 150 9.04 -5.54 -4.98
CA PRO A 150 9.07 -4.79 -6.23
C PRO A 150 9.54 -3.34 -6.09
N LEU A 151 9.22 -2.69 -4.96
CA LEU A 151 9.77 -1.38 -4.64
C LEU A 151 11.29 -1.44 -4.44
N GLU A 152 11.78 -2.43 -3.70
CA GLU A 152 13.22 -2.62 -3.49
C GLU A 152 13.95 -2.76 -4.82
N GLN A 153 13.42 -3.59 -5.74
CA GLN A 153 14.00 -3.77 -7.06
C GLN A 153 13.93 -2.48 -7.88
N ALA A 154 12.79 -1.78 -7.91
CA ALA A 154 12.66 -0.52 -8.63
C ALA A 154 13.66 0.54 -8.14
N ILE A 155 13.90 0.63 -6.83
CA ILE A 155 14.93 1.52 -6.28
C ILE A 155 16.32 1.15 -6.82
N LEU A 156 16.67 -0.15 -6.83
CA LEU A 156 17.95 -0.60 -7.38
C LEU A 156 18.11 -0.27 -8.87
N ASN A 157 17.05 -0.46 -9.65
CA ASN A 157 17.01 -0.07 -11.07
C ASN A 157 17.29 1.42 -11.25
N LEU A 158 16.58 2.27 -10.52
CA LEU A 158 16.71 3.73 -10.60
C LEU A 158 18.06 4.23 -10.08
N MET A 159 18.72 3.47 -9.21
CA MET A 159 20.09 3.74 -8.75
C MET A 159 21.18 3.24 -9.72
N GLY A 160 20.82 2.57 -10.82
CA GLY A 160 21.77 2.01 -11.77
C GLY A 160 22.50 0.76 -11.25
N HIS A 161 21.88 0.01 -10.34
CA HIS A 161 22.43 -1.24 -9.78
C HIS A 161 21.94 -2.49 -10.52
N THR A 162 21.46 -2.36 -11.76
CA THR A 162 21.01 -3.47 -12.61
C THR A 162 21.54 -3.33 -14.04
N ASP A 163 21.72 -4.47 -14.71
CA ASP A 163 22.17 -4.50 -16.12
C ASP A 163 21.07 -4.02 -17.09
N LYS A 164 19.80 -4.31 -16.77
CA LYS A 164 18.62 -3.93 -17.54
C LYS A 164 17.75 -2.98 -16.71
N PRO A 165 17.99 -1.66 -16.76
CA PRO A 165 17.34 -0.71 -15.85
C PRO A 165 15.82 -0.58 -16.08
N ASN A 166 15.34 -0.92 -17.28
CA ASN A 166 13.93 -0.93 -17.64
C ASN A 166 13.17 -2.19 -17.17
N LEU A 167 13.83 -3.24 -16.67
CA LEU A 167 13.19 -4.49 -16.22
C LEU A 167 13.38 -4.66 -14.72
N LEU A 168 12.33 -5.01 -13.98
CA LEU A 168 12.39 -5.43 -12.57
C LEU A 168 13.05 -6.80 -12.44
N ASP A 169 14.32 -6.86 -12.81
CA ASP A 169 15.18 -8.02 -12.77
C ASP A 169 16.48 -7.65 -12.07
N GLY A 170 16.83 -8.41 -11.03
CA GLY A 170 18.04 -8.18 -10.26
C GLY A 170 18.06 -8.90 -8.93
N SER A 171 18.87 -8.39 -8.00
CA SER A 171 19.12 -9.08 -6.73
C SER A 171 17.89 -9.21 -5.83
N ALA A 172 16.94 -8.28 -5.91
CA ALA A 172 15.71 -8.32 -5.10
C ALA A 172 14.62 -9.15 -5.78
N ILE A 173 14.54 -9.10 -7.11
CA ILE A 173 13.66 -9.91 -7.94
C ILE A 173 14.46 -10.56 -9.07
N PRO A 174 15.02 -11.76 -8.87
CA PRO A 174 15.51 -12.55 -9.99
C PRO A 174 14.32 -12.93 -10.87
N SER A 175 14.44 -12.81 -12.19
CA SER A 175 13.37 -13.14 -13.16
C SER A 175 12.64 -14.47 -12.89
N GLU A 176 13.35 -15.50 -12.40
CA GLU A 176 12.77 -16.82 -12.07
C GLU A 176 11.88 -16.82 -10.80
N LYS A 177 11.96 -15.78 -9.98
CA LYS A 177 11.27 -15.70 -8.69
C LYS A 177 9.92 -15.01 -8.75
N ILE A 178 9.58 -14.16 -9.73
CA ILE A 178 8.24 -13.54 -9.76
C ILE A 178 7.17 -14.63 -9.93
N ASP A 179 7.32 -15.48 -10.94
CA ASP A 179 6.41 -16.60 -11.20
C ASP A 179 6.35 -17.57 -10.01
N THR A 180 7.51 -17.82 -9.38
CA THR A 180 7.61 -18.64 -8.18
C THR A 180 6.95 -17.98 -6.96
N LEU A 181 7.02 -16.66 -6.82
CA LEU A 181 6.39 -15.91 -5.72
C LEU A 181 4.87 -15.85 -5.90
N ILE A 182 4.40 -15.70 -7.14
CA ILE A 182 2.96 -15.72 -7.49
C ILE A 182 2.37 -17.11 -7.21
N SER A 183 3.01 -18.17 -7.71
CA SER A 183 2.55 -19.55 -7.53
C SER A 183 2.55 -20.03 -6.07
N ASN A 184 3.42 -19.49 -5.22
CA ASN A 184 3.50 -19.83 -3.80
C ASN A 184 2.62 -18.95 -2.90
N ALA A 185 2.02 -17.87 -3.43
CA ALA A 185 1.15 -17.01 -2.65
C ALA A 185 -0.28 -17.56 -2.63
N LYS A 186 -1.02 -17.26 -1.55
CA LYS A 186 -2.48 -17.44 -1.56
C LYS A 186 -3.07 -16.56 -2.64
N SER A 187 -4.21 -16.94 -3.25
CA SER A 187 -4.84 -16.20 -4.36
C SER A 187 -4.80 -14.68 -4.17
N ASP A 188 -5.27 -14.20 -3.01
CA ASP A 188 -5.39 -12.77 -2.71
C ASP A 188 -4.03 -12.07 -2.50
N ASP A 189 -3.01 -12.79 -2.02
CA ASP A 189 -1.67 -12.23 -1.79
C ASP A 189 -0.84 -12.26 -3.08
N ALA A 190 -1.07 -13.24 -3.95
CA ALA A 190 -0.48 -13.36 -5.28
C ALA A 190 -0.88 -12.18 -6.15
N GLU A 191 -2.17 -11.86 -6.15
CA GLU A 191 -2.73 -10.77 -6.94
C GLU A 191 -2.28 -9.39 -6.43
N ARG A 192 -2.19 -9.20 -5.11
CA ARG A 192 -1.60 -7.97 -4.54
C ARG A 192 -0.15 -7.80 -4.95
N LEU A 193 0.63 -8.88 -4.94
CA LEU A 193 2.01 -8.84 -5.40
C LEU A 193 2.08 -8.47 -6.88
N LEU A 194 1.24 -9.09 -7.73
CA LEU A 194 1.14 -8.77 -9.15
C LEU A 194 0.83 -7.29 -9.38
N CYS A 195 -0.17 -6.75 -8.70
CA CYS A 195 -0.53 -5.34 -8.79
C CYS A 195 0.67 -4.42 -8.49
N VAL A 196 1.43 -4.73 -7.44
CA VAL A 196 2.58 -3.92 -7.04
C VAL A 196 3.74 -4.12 -8.02
N ALA A 197 3.98 -5.35 -8.50
CA ALA A 197 5.01 -5.66 -9.47
C ALA A 197 4.77 -4.96 -10.81
N TYR A 198 3.57 -5.07 -11.37
CA TYR A 198 3.18 -4.40 -12.62
C TYR A 198 3.30 -2.88 -12.51
N TYR A 199 2.88 -2.30 -11.38
CA TYR A 199 3.06 -0.87 -11.15
C TYR A 199 4.52 -0.43 -11.21
N TYR A 200 5.41 -1.07 -10.45
CA TYR A 200 6.81 -0.66 -10.43
C TYR A 200 7.52 -1.00 -11.74
N GLN A 201 7.11 -2.07 -12.45
CA GLN A 201 7.63 -2.43 -13.77
C GLN A 201 7.23 -1.39 -14.82
N MET A 202 5.98 -0.96 -14.82
CA MET A 202 5.50 0.15 -15.65
C MET A 202 6.28 1.43 -15.34
N LEU A 203 6.48 1.76 -14.05
CA LEU A 203 7.22 2.97 -13.65
C LEU A 203 8.65 2.98 -14.17
N VAL A 204 9.42 1.90 -13.98
CA VAL A 204 10.80 1.85 -14.48
C VAL A 204 10.85 1.81 -16.01
N ALA A 205 9.95 1.08 -16.67
CA ALA A 205 9.87 1.04 -18.13
C ALA A 205 9.59 2.44 -18.71
N TYR A 206 8.64 3.18 -18.13
CA TYR A 206 8.34 4.56 -18.52
C TYR A 206 9.55 5.49 -18.32
N ILE A 207 10.21 5.43 -17.15
CA ILE A 207 11.37 6.30 -16.84
C ILE A 207 12.54 6.04 -17.81
N PHE A 208 12.76 4.79 -18.21
CA PHE A 208 13.82 4.40 -19.15
C PHE A 208 13.34 4.34 -20.62
N ASP A 209 12.22 5.00 -20.95
CA ASP A 209 11.67 5.19 -22.30
C ASP A 209 11.27 3.91 -23.07
N ASP A 210 11.03 2.81 -22.35
CA ASP A 210 10.45 1.57 -22.88
C ASP A 210 8.91 1.62 -22.81
N LEU A 211 8.34 2.44 -23.71
CA LEU A 211 6.90 2.73 -23.70
C LEU A 211 6.04 1.50 -24.05
N GLU A 212 6.54 0.60 -24.88
CA GLU A 212 5.83 -0.64 -25.24
C GLU A 212 5.65 -1.54 -24.02
N LEU A 213 6.73 -1.73 -23.25
CA LEU A 213 6.65 -2.49 -22.01
C LEU A 213 5.77 -1.79 -20.97
N ALA A 214 5.87 -0.47 -20.84
CA ALA A 214 5.04 0.29 -19.90
C ALA A 214 3.54 0.12 -20.21
N ILE A 215 3.12 0.17 -21.48
CA ILE A 215 1.73 -0.07 -21.89
C ILE A 215 1.31 -1.50 -21.60
N LYS A 216 2.13 -2.49 -21.95
CA LYS A 216 1.84 -3.90 -21.68
C LYS A 216 1.55 -4.14 -20.20
N MET A 217 2.33 -3.54 -19.30
CA MET A 217 2.12 -3.69 -17.85
C MET A 217 0.83 -3.05 -17.35
N VAL A 218 0.33 -2.00 -18.02
CA VAL A 218 -0.98 -1.44 -17.71
C VAL A 218 -2.08 -2.39 -18.12
N GLU A 219 -2.00 -2.97 -19.32
CA GLU A 219 -2.98 -3.94 -19.81
C GLU A 219 -3.06 -5.15 -18.87
N GLU A 220 -1.91 -5.72 -18.50
CA GLU A 220 -1.81 -6.83 -17.54
C GLU A 220 -2.34 -6.45 -16.15
N TYR A 221 -2.19 -5.20 -15.72
CA TYR A 221 -2.76 -4.71 -14.47
C TYR A 221 -4.28 -4.58 -14.53
N LEU A 222 -4.83 -4.13 -15.65
CA LEU A 222 -6.27 -3.95 -15.85
C LEU A 222 -7.01 -5.28 -16.03
N ASP A 223 -6.31 -6.33 -16.49
CA ASP A 223 -6.86 -7.68 -16.66
C ASP A 223 -6.91 -8.51 -15.36
N LEU A 224 -6.41 -7.97 -14.23
CA LEU A 224 -6.53 -8.61 -12.91
C LEU A 224 -7.99 -8.67 -12.44
N GLU A 225 -8.35 -9.65 -11.61
CA GLU A 225 -9.73 -9.84 -11.11
C GLU A 225 -10.11 -8.76 -10.09
N TYR A 226 -9.16 -8.40 -9.25
CA TYR A 226 -9.22 -7.34 -8.25
C TYR A 226 -7.97 -6.48 -8.40
N PRO A 227 -7.90 -5.61 -9.44
CA PRO A 227 -6.88 -4.59 -9.46
C PRO A 227 -6.98 -3.83 -8.14
N LEU A 228 -5.85 -3.33 -7.63
CA LEU A 228 -5.80 -2.51 -6.41
C LEU A 228 -6.47 -1.12 -6.61
N GLU A 229 -7.56 -1.08 -7.38
CA GLU A 229 -8.60 -0.06 -7.37
C GLU A 229 -8.98 0.24 -5.92
N GLY A 230 -8.82 1.50 -5.53
CA GLY A 230 -8.98 1.87 -4.14
C GLY A 230 -7.67 2.03 -3.36
N LEU A 231 -6.49 1.85 -3.97
CA LEU A 231 -5.20 2.16 -3.35
C LEU A 231 -4.40 3.18 -4.18
N VAL A 232 -3.36 3.76 -3.58
CA VAL A 232 -2.49 4.76 -4.23
C VAL A 232 -1.95 4.27 -5.56
N VAL A 233 -1.51 3.01 -5.59
CA VAL A 233 -0.97 2.35 -6.77
C VAL A 233 -1.95 2.40 -7.94
N GLY A 234 -3.23 2.09 -7.73
CA GLY A 234 -4.22 2.13 -8.81
C GLY A 234 -4.42 3.53 -9.40
N THR A 235 -4.41 4.58 -8.58
CA THR A 235 -4.48 5.97 -9.07
C THR A 235 -3.25 6.36 -9.89
N GLU A 236 -2.07 5.92 -9.46
CA GLU A 236 -0.81 6.19 -10.17
C GLU A 236 -0.67 5.39 -11.47
N VAL A 237 -1.25 4.18 -11.54
CA VAL A 237 -1.33 3.40 -12.79
C VAL A 237 -2.08 4.18 -13.86
N VAL A 238 -3.26 4.72 -13.55
CA VAL A 238 -4.04 5.52 -14.51
C VAL A 238 -3.28 6.77 -14.96
N PHE A 239 -2.58 7.43 -14.03
CA PHE A 239 -1.77 8.61 -14.34
C PHE A 239 -0.59 8.27 -15.25
N LEU A 240 0.18 7.22 -14.92
CA LEU A 240 1.33 6.77 -15.71
C LEU A 240 0.89 6.25 -17.08
N TYR A 241 -0.26 5.58 -17.18
CA TYR A 241 -0.82 5.17 -18.46
C TYR A 241 -1.07 6.39 -19.37
N GLY A 242 -1.74 7.42 -18.85
CA GLY A 242 -1.97 8.66 -19.61
C GLY A 242 -0.67 9.33 -20.07
N LEU A 243 0.36 9.35 -19.22
CA LEU A 243 1.69 9.87 -19.58
C LEU A 243 2.37 9.03 -20.65
N THR A 244 2.28 7.70 -20.55
CA THR A 244 2.89 6.75 -21.48
C THR A 244 2.24 6.85 -22.85
N SER A 245 0.90 6.88 -22.93
CA SER A 245 0.16 7.05 -24.18
C SER A 245 0.48 8.40 -24.85
N LEU A 246 0.59 9.47 -24.06
CA LEU A 246 0.97 10.79 -24.59
C LEU A 246 2.41 10.79 -25.12
N ALA A 247 3.33 10.13 -24.43
CA ALA A 247 4.72 9.99 -24.89
C ALA A 247 4.80 9.19 -26.19
N GLN A 248 4.03 8.11 -26.32
CA GLN A 248 3.99 7.28 -27.53
C GLN A 248 3.42 8.05 -28.73
N ALA A 249 2.35 8.83 -28.54
CA ALA A 249 1.75 9.63 -29.61
C ALA A 249 2.65 10.78 -30.11
N ARG A 250 3.72 11.12 -29.38
CA ARG A 250 4.69 12.16 -29.74
C ARG A 250 5.91 11.64 -30.49
N LYS A 251 6.13 10.32 -30.49
CA LYS A 251 7.18 9.67 -31.31
C LYS A 251 6.70 9.51 -32.75
#